data_AF-A0A7S1BE50-F1
#
_entry.id   AF-A0A7S1BE50-F1
#
_cell.length_a   1.000
_cell.length_b   1.000
_cell.length_c   1.000
_cell.angle_alpha   90.00
_cell.angle_beta   90.00
_cell.angle_gamma   90.00
#
_symmetry.space_group_name_H-M   'P 1'
#
loop_
_entity.id
_entity.type
_entity.pdbx_description
1 polymer ?
#
loop_
_entity_poly.entity_id
_entity_poly.type
_entity_poly.pdbx_seq_one_letter_code
_entity_poly.pdbx_strand_id
1 'polypeptide(L)'
;MPSKKKKNEQQSSKAANKAKAKLVEDKTFGMKNKSKSSKVQAQVRSITNNIMNSGDPKERKRAEMLKQKKSAAKAMRKAADQEREALFGEALMAVSKKTSVKKKGENSAIGRDGGDAASKKTTSRAMKMMYQMDAKELEDKFKDDVSLMICFYYFVFMLMSHF
;
A
#
# COMPACT_ATOMS: atom_id res chain seq x y z
N MET A 1 22.66 -11.04 -5.49
CA MET A 1 22.21 -11.42 -6.85
C MET A 1 20.71 -11.76 -6.83
N PRO A 2 19.78 -10.87 -7.24
CA PRO A 2 18.35 -11.21 -7.30
C PRO A 2 17.87 -11.25 -8.76
N SER A 3 17.61 -12.43 -9.34
CA SER A 3 16.92 -12.46 -10.65
C SER A 3 16.22 -13.76 -11.05
N LYS A 4 16.44 -14.90 -10.39
CA LYS A 4 15.79 -16.16 -10.84
C LYS A 4 14.28 -16.23 -10.53
N LYS A 5 13.81 -15.68 -9.40
CA LYS A 5 12.36 -15.72 -9.04
C LYS A 5 11.48 -14.82 -9.92
N LYS A 6 11.89 -13.58 -10.19
CA LYS A 6 11.11 -12.63 -11.03
C LYS A 6 10.96 -13.06 -12.48
N LYS A 7 11.95 -13.74 -13.08
CA LYS A 7 11.86 -14.25 -14.46
C LYS A 7 10.81 -15.36 -14.61
N ASN A 8 10.67 -16.23 -13.61
CA ASN A 8 9.69 -17.32 -13.65
C ASN A 8 8.23 -16.82 -13.55
N GLU A 9 7.95 -15.80 -12.71
CA GLU A 9 6.60 -15.22 -12.59
C GLU A 9 6.16 -14.44 -13.85
N GLN A 10 7.10 -13.82 -14.55
CA GLN A 10 6.82 -13.15 -15.82
C GLN A 10 6.61 -14.13 -16.99
N GLN A 11 7.29 -15.28 -16.98
CA GLN A 11 7.05 -16.34 -17.97
C GLN A 11 5.73 -17.08 -17.72
N SER A 12 5.36 -17.34 -16.47
CA SER A 12 4.10 -18.03 -16.12
C SER A 12 2.86 -17.20 -16.46
N SER A 13 2.89 -15.89 -16.22
CA SER A 13 1.79 -14.98 -16.58
C SER A 13 1.60 -14.86 -18.11
N LYS A 14 2.69 -14.80 -18.88
CA LYS A 14 2.62 -14.78 -20.35
C LYS A 14 2.09 -16.10 -20.93
N ALA A 15 2.50 -17.24 -20.36
CA ALA A 15 1.99 -18.55 -20.75
C ALA A 15 0.49 -18.70 -20.44
N ALA A 16 0.05 -18.27 -19.25
CA ALA A 16 -1.36 -18.27 -18.85
C ALA A 16 -2.21 -17.38 -19.78
N ASN A 17 -1.73 -16.20 -20.17
CA ASN A 17 -2.42 -15.31 -21.10
C ASN A 17 -2.52 -15.91 -22.51
N LYS A 18 -1.47 -16.59 -22.98
CA LYS A 18 -1.50 -17.29 -24.28
C LYS A 18 -2.49 -18.45 -24.27
N ALA A 19 -2.58 -19.20 -23.16
CA ALA A 19 -3.58 -20.26 -23.01
C ALA A 19 -5.01 -19.70 -23.01
N LYS A 20 -5.25 -18.60 -22.29
CA LYS A 20 -6.55 -17.89 -22.30
C LYS A 20 -6.91 -17.37 -23.70
N ALA A 21 -5.96 -16.81 -24.44
CA ALA A 21 -6.18 -16.34 -25.80
C ALA A 21 -6.62 -17.48 -26.75
N LYS A 22 -5.97 -18.64 -26.66
CA LYS A 22 -6.38 -19.83 -27.42
C LYS A 22 -7.81 -20.27 -27.08
N LEU A 23 -8.15 -20.32 -25.80
CA LEU A 23 -9.51 -20.67 -25.36
C LEU A 23 -10.57 -19.67 -25.85
N VAL A 24 -10.23 -18.38 -25.91
CA VAL A 24 -11.09 -17.35 -26.52
C VAL A 24 -11.24 -17.62 -28.01
N GLU A 25 -10.15 -17.88 -28.72
CA GLU A 25 -10.17 -18.13 -30.16
C GLU A 25 -10.96 -19.38 -30.54
N ASP A 26 -10.87 -20.45 -29.74
CA ASP A 26 -11.60 -21.70 -29.93
C ASP A 26 -13.10 -21.49 -29.71
N LYS A 27 -13.48 -20.88 -28.57
CA LYS A 27 -14.89 -20.64 -28.23
C LYS A 27 -15.56 -19.59 -29.12
N THR A 28 -14.79 -18.70 -29.73
CA THR A 28 -15.29 -17.67 -30.65
C THR A 28 -15.09 -18.04 -32.12
N PHE A 29 -14.54 -19.22 -32.44
CA PHE A 29 -14.14 -19.62 -33.80
C PHE A 29 -15.29 -19.49 -34.81
N GLY A 30 -16.43 -20.11 -34.52
CA GLY A 30 -17.61 -20.07 -35.40
C GLY A 30 -18.34 -18.73 -35.47
N MET A 31 -18.03 -17.81 -34.56
CA MET A 31 -18.69 -16.49 -34.47
C MET A 31 -17.96 -15.40 -35.26
N LYS A 32 -16.70 -15.64 -35.66
CA LYS A 32 -15.85 -14.68 -36.40
C LYS A 32 -16.43 -14.32 -37.78
N ASN A 33 -17.05 -15.28 -38.49
CA ASN A 33 -17.72 -15.05 -39.78
C ASN A 33 -19.06 -14.30 -39.67
N LYS A 34 -19.61 -14.15 -38.46
CA LYS A 34 -20.86 -13.43 -38.18
C LYS A 34 -20.64 -12.14 -37.36
N SER A 35 -19.40 -11.68 -37.27
CA SER A 35 -18.94 -10.54 -36.46
C SER A 35 -19.57 -9.18 -36.82
N LYS A 36 -20.32 -9.08 -37.92
CA LYS A 36 -21.08 -7.88 -38.29
C LYS A 36 -22.33 -7.66 -37.43
N SER A 37 -22.85 -8.70 -36.78
CA SER A 37 -24.03 -8.59 -35.92
C SER A 37 -23.65 -8.09 -34.51
N SER A 38 -24.37 -7.07 -34.03
CA SER A 38 -24.15 -6.50 -32.68
C SER A 38 -24.33 -7.54 -31.57
N LYS A 39 -25.29 -8.46 -31.72
CA LYS A 39 -25.53 -9.56 -30.78
C LYS A 39 -24.35 -10.53 -30.71
N VAL A 40 -23.77 -10.85 -31.86
CA VAL A 40 -22.59 -11.73 -31.97
C VAL A 40 -21.38 -11.07 -31.33
N GLN A 41 -21.18 -9.76 -31.54
CA GLN A 41 -20.11 -9.02 -30.88
C GLN A 41 -20.27 -8.98 -29.35
N ALA A 42 -21.49 -8.76 -28.86
CA ALA A 42 -21.78 -8.77 -27.43
C ALA A 42 -21.45 -10.14 -26.80
N GLN A 43 -21.84 -11.23 -27.46
CA GLN A 43 -21.55 -12.58 -27.00
C GLN A 43 -20.04 -12.90 -27.04
N VAL A 44 -19.32 -12.50 -28.10
CA VAL A 44 -17.85 -12.63 -28.15
C VAL A 44 -17.21 -11.86 -26.99
N ARG A 45 -17.63 -10.62 -26.73
CA ARG A 45 -17.12 -9.82 -25.59
C ARG A 45 -17.39 -10.50 -24.26
N SER A 46 -18.59 -11.05 -24.06
CA SER A 46 -18.93 -11.78 -22.83
C SER A 46 -18.05 -13.02 -22.63
N ILE A 47 -17.85 -13.81 -23.69
CA ILE A 47 -17.00 -15.02 -23.64
C ILE A 47 -15.55 -14.64 -23.34
N THR A 48 -15.03 -13.62 -24.02
CA THR A 48 -13.67 -13.10 -23.79
C THR A 48 -13.52 -12.62 -22.35
N ASN A 49 -14.46 -11.82 -21.84
CA ASN A 49 -14.41 -11.33 -20.47
C ASN A 49 -14.46 -12.47 -19.45
N ASN A 50 -15.29 -13.48 -19.68
CA ASN A 50 -15.38 -14.63 -18.78
C ASN A 50 -14.08 -15.44 -18.73
N ILE A 51 -13.39 -15.62 -19.86
CA ILE A 51 -12.12 -16.39 -19.92
C ILE A 51 -10.94 -15.59 -19.40
N MET A 52 -10.90 -14.28 -19.68
CA MET A 52 -9.85 -13.41 -19.18
C MET A 52 -9.96 -13.24 -17.66
N ASN A 53 -11.20 -13.10 -17.16
CA ASN A 53 -11.50 -12.91 -15.74
C ASN A 53 -11.75 -14.21 -14.97
N SER A 54 -11.74 -15.39 -15.60
CA SER A 54 -11.65 -16.68 -14.92
C SER A 54 -10.24 -16.86 -14.36
N GLY A 55 -9.96 -16.14 -13.28
CA GLY A 55 -8.83 -16.37 -12.38
C GLY A 55 -9.31 -16.94 -11.05
N ASP A 56 -8.38 -17.12 -10.11
CA ASP A 56 -8.69 -17.65 -8.79
C ASP A 56 -9.73 -16.77 -8.07
N PRO A 57 -10.92 -17.30 -7.70
CA PRO A 57 -11.97 -16.54 -7.03
C PRO A 57 -11.47 -15.89 -5.72
N LYS A 58 -10.51 -16.55 -5.06
CA LYS A 58 -9.84 -16.05 -3.85
C LYS A 58 -9.00 -14.80 -4.12
N GLU A 59 -8.27 -14.76 -5.22
CA GLU A 59 -7.43 -13.61 -5.57
C GLU A 59 -8.28 -12.39 -5.92
N ARG A 60 -9.38 -12.59 -6.66
CA ARG A 60 -10.35 -11.52 -6.95
C ARG A 60 -10.96 -10.94 -5.67
N LYS A 61 -11.42 -11.80 -4.74
CA LYS A 61 -11.95 -11.36 -3.44
C LYS A 61 -10.90 -10.60 -2.63
N ARG A 62 -9.64 -11.05 -2.62
CA ARG A 62 -8.54 -10.35 -1.94
C ARG A 62 -8.26 -8.98 -2.55
N ALA A 63 -8.20 -8.87 -3.88
CA ALA A 63 -7.98 -7.60 -4.56
C ALA A 63 -9.13 -6.61 -4.30
N GLU A 64 -10.38 -7.10 -4.29
CA GLU A 64 -11.56 -6.31 -3.98
C GLU A 64 -11.56 -5.82 -2.52
N MET A 65 -11.31 -6.71 -1.56
CA MET A 65 -11.15 -6.33 -0.15
C MET A 65 -10.04 -5.30 0.05
N LEU A 66 -8.90 -5.45 -0.63
CA LEU A 66 -7.79 -4.50 -0.52
C LEU A 66 -8.17 -3.13 -1.09
N LYS A 67 -8.90 -3.10 -2.20
CA LYS A 67 -9.40 -1.85 -2.79
C LYS A 67 -10.41 -1.17 -1.87
N GLN A 68 -11.32 -1.93 -1.26
CA GLN A 68 -12.28 -1.42 -0.28
C GLN A 68 -11.58 -0.85 0.95
N LYS A 69 -10.65 -1.61 1.56
CA LYS A 69 -9.84 -1.15 2.71
C LYS A 69 -9.09 0.15 2.40
N LYS A 70 -8.45 0.26 1.22
CA LYS A 70 -7.75 1.48 0.78
C LYS A 70 -8.70 2.66 0.61
N SER A 71 -9.88 2.44 0.03
CA SER A 71 -10.87 3.51 -0.12
C SER A 71 -11.42 3.98 1.23
N ALA A 72 -11.69 3.05 2.15
CA ALA A 72 -12.16 3.35 3.49
C ALA A 72 -11.10 4.12 4.30
N ALA A 73 -9.84 3.66 4.27
CA ALA A 73 -8.74 4.35 4.94
C ALA A 73 -8.53 5.78 4.41
N LYS A 74 -8.64 5.98 3.08
CA LYS A 74 -8.56 7.32 2.47
C LYS A 74 -9.73 8.21 2.88
N ALA A 75 -10.94 7.66 3.02
CA ALA A 75 -12.10 8.40 3.49
C ALA A 75 -11.94 8.81 4.95
N MET A 76 -11.51 7.90 5.84
CA MET A 76 -11.26 8.18 7.25
C MET A 76 -10.18 9.24 7.44
N ARG A 77 -9.08 9.16 6.68
CA ARG A 77 -8.01 10.16 6.73
C ARG A 77 -8.49 11.54 6.30
N LYS A 78 -9.29 11.62 5.22
CA LYS A 78 -9.87 12.89 4.78
C LYS A 78 -10.81 13.50 5.82
N ALA A 79 -11.63 12.68 6.48
CA ALA A 79 -12.50 13.13 7.55
C ALA A 79 -11.68 13.70 8.73
N ALA A 80 -10.64 12.99 9.17
CA ALA A 80 -9.75 13.45 10.23
C ALA A 80 -8.99 14.74 9.86
N ASP A 81 -8.51 14.85 8.62
CA ASP A 81 -7.84 16.07 8.14
C ASP A 81 -8.80 17.27 8.13
N GLN A 82 -10.07 17.06 7.75
CA GLN A 82 -11.12 18.11 7.77
C GLN A 82 -11.50 18.52 9.18
N GLU A 83 -11.67 17.58 10.11
CA GLU A 83 -11.93 17.89 11.52
C GLU A 83 -10.77 18.67 12.13
N ARG A 84 -9.52 18.28 11.85
CA ARG A 84 -8.34 19.02 12.31
C ARG A 84 -8.28 20.42 11.72
N GLU A 85 -8.59 20.58 10.44
CA GLU A 85 -8.55 21.89 9.79
C GLU A 85 -9.67 22.82 10.30
N ALA A 86 -10.85 22.28 10.60
CA ALA A 86 -11.92 23.05 11.22
C ALA A 86 -11.55 23.51 12.65
N LEU A 87 -10.92 22.66 13.45
CA LEU A 87 -10.54 22.97 14.84
C LEU A 87 -9.32 23.89 14.95
N PHE A 88 -8.32 23.71 14.07
CA PHE A 88 -7.01 24.37 14.20
C PHE A 88 -6.71 25.38 13.10
N GLY A 89 -7.49 25.42 12.01
CA GLY A 89 -7.29 26.36 10.91
C GLY A 89 -7.48 27.81 11.36
N GLU A 90 -8.52 28.09 12.14
CA GLU A 90 -8.78 29.43 12.68
C GLU A 90 -7.68 29.88 13.66
N ALA A 91 -7.23 28.98 14.53
CA ALA A 91 -6.14 29.24 15.47
C ALA A 91 -4.79 29.49 14.77
N LEU A 92 -4.46 28.72 13.73
CA LEU A 92 -3.23 28.90 12.92
C LEU A 92 -3.25 30.22 12.13
N MET A 93 -4.41 30.62 11.61
CA MET A 93 -4.55 31.92 10.94
C MET A 93 -4.45 33.09 11.92
N ALA A 94 -4.96 32.95 13.15
CA ALA A 94 -4.83 33.97 14.18
C ALA A 94 -3.37 34.13 14.67
N VAL A 95 -2.63 33.02 14.80
CA VAL A 95 -1.20 33.05 15.18
C VAL A 95 -0.34 33.63 14.07
N SER A 96 -0.53 33.23 12.81
CA SER A 96 0.27 33.76 11.69
C SER A 96 0.11 35.28 11.47
N LYS A 97 -1.10 35.82 11.68
CA LYS A 97 -1.34 37.28 11.67
C LYS A 97 -0.67 38.01 12.84
N LYS A 98 -0.45 37.34 13.98
CA LYS A 98 0.20 37.94 15.17
C LYS A 98 1.72 37.86 15.12
N THR A 99 2.29 36.93 14.34
CA THR A 99 3.75 36.74 14.22
C THR A 99 4.41 37.72 13.25
N SER A 100 3.69 38.26 12.26
CA SER A 100 4.25 39.20 11.27
C SER A 100 4.60 40.60 11.82
N VAL A 101 4.23 40.92 13.07
CA VAL A 101 4.49 42.22 13.71
C VAL A 101 5.57 42.15 14.80
N LYS A 102 6.15 40.98 15.10
CA LYS A 102 7.25 40.87 16.08
C LYS A 102 8.61 41.06 15.41
N LYS A 103 9.15 42.27 15.62
CA LYS A 103 10.55 42.70 15.56
C LYS A 103 11.58 41.58 15.37
N LYS A 104 12.48 41.79 14.39
CA LYS A 104 13.85 41.26 14.36
C LYS A 104 14.49 41.43 15.74
N GLY A 105 14.48 40.38 16.53
CA GLY A 105 15.27 40.22 17.74
C GLY A 105 15.76 38.78 17.73
N GLU A 106 17.04 38.60 17.47
CA GLU A 106 17.71 37.32 17.62
C GLU A 106 17.62 36.89 19.09
N ASN A 107 16.58 36.15 19.43
CA ASN A 107 16.62 35.27 20.58
C ASN A 107 16.73 33.85 20.06
N SER A 108 17.96 33.46 19.70
CA SER A 108 18.33 32.05 19.62
C SER A 108 18.28 31.49 21.04
N ALA A 109 17.11 31.01 21.44
CA ALA A 109 17.00 30.09 22.55
C ALA A 109 17.71 28.79 22.13
N ILE A 110 19.03 28.77 22.34
CA ILE A 110 19.83 27.56 22.36
C ILE A 110 19.27 26.74 23.51
N GLY A 111 18.37 25.80 23.19
CA GLY A 111 18.01 24.72 24.11
C GLY A 111 19.28 23.97 24.51
N ARG A 112 19.18 23.22 25.61
CA ARG A 112 20.29 22.43 26.19
C ARG A 112 20.90 21.38 25.23
N ASP A 113 20.34 21.24 24.03
CA ASP A 113 20.76 20.33 22.95
C ASP A 113 21.34 21.07 21.72
N GLY A 114 21.63 22.37 21.81
CA GLY A 114 22.20 23.16 20.70
C GLY A 114 23.66 22.87 20.37
N GLY A 115 24.13 21.65 20.61
CA GLY A 115 25.53 21.23 20.52
C GLY A 115 25.79 19.98 19.68
N ASP A 116 24.85 19.50 18.85
CA ASP A 116 25.06 18.24 18.11
C ASP A 116 24.87 18.37 16.59
N ALA A 117 25.34 19.49 16.03
CA ALA A 117 25.28 19.79 14.59
C ALA A 117 26.42 19.16 13.75
N ALA A 118 27.11 18.12 14.24
CA ALA A 118 28.27 17.52 13.53
C ALA A 118 28.13 16.03 13.18
N SER A 119 27.00 15.38 13.42
CA SER A 119 26.73 14.05 12.84
C SER A 119 25.31 13.94 12.29
N LYS A 120 25.09 14.55 11.11
CA LYS A 120 23.88 14.30 10.31
C LYS A 120 23.87 12.83 9.88
N LYS A 121 23.36 11.97 10.75
CA LYS A 121 22.89 10.63 10.43
C LYS A 121 21.87 10.80 9.31
N THR A 122 22.26 10.40 8.11
CA THR A 122 21.37 10.17 6.98
C THR A 122 20.33 9.16 7.44
N THR A 123 19.22 9.62 8.02
CA THR A 123 18.09 8.76 8.36
C THR A 123 17.69 8.06 7.07
N SER A 124 17.98 6.76 6.99
CA SER A 124 17.78 5.99 5.78
C SER A 124 16.34 6.17 5.33
N ARG A 125 16.10 6.16 4.02
CA ARG A 125 14.75 6.29 3.46
C ARG A 125 13.77 5.30 4.10
N ALA A 126 14.25 4.14 4.54
CA ALA A 126 13.50 3.16 5.32
C ALA A 126 13.02 3.70 6.68
N MET A 127 13.91 4.34 7.46
CA MET A 127 13.55 4.97 8.74
C MET A 127 12.51 6.08 8.55
N LYS A 128 12.67 6.91 7.52
CA LYS A 128 11.71 7.98 7.20
C LYS A 128 10.31 7.46 6.82
N MET A 129 10.25 6.31 6.14
CA MET A 129 8.98 5.64 5.84
C MET A 129 8.37 5.02 7.10
N MET A 130 9.20 4.51 8.03
CA MET A 130 8.74 3.95 9.31
C MET A 130 8.09 5.00 10.20
N TYR A 131 8.67 6.20 10.29
CA TYR A 131 8.06 7.32 11.04
C TYR A 131 6.78 7.88 10.39
N GLN A 132 6.55 7.59 9.11
CA GLN A 132 5.33 8.00 8.39
C GLN A 132 4.25 6.91 8.34
N MET A 133 4.56 5.69 8.77
CA MET A 133 3.57 4.63 8.95
C MET A 133 3.09 4.70 10.40
N ASP A 134 1.85 5.20 10.58
CA ASP A 134 1.18 5.27 11.88
C ASP A 134 1.26 3.94 12.62
N ALA A 135 1.43 3.98 13.94
CA ALA A 135 1.62 2.83 14.83
C ALA A 135 0.64 1.65 14.60
N LYS A 136 -0.56 1.94 14.06
CA LYS A 136 -1.57 0.93 13.66
C LYS A 136 -1.13 0.02 12.51
N GLU A 137 -0.34 0.50 11.55
CA GLU A 137 0.09 -0.29 10.38
C GLU A 137 1.31 -1.17 10.68
N LEU A 138 2.03 -0.89 11.78
CA LEU A 138 3.07 -1.76 12.34
C LEU A 138 2.45 -2.90 13.16
N GLU A 139 1.40 -2.62 13.94
CA GLU A 139 0.75 -3.63 14.77
C GLU A 139 0.09 -4.76 13.95
N ASP A 140 -0.53 -4.43 12.81
CA ASP A 140 -1.09 -5.41 11.89
C ASP A 140 -0.01 -6.29 11.23
N LYS A 141 1.18 -5.75 10.96
CA LYS A 141 2.32 -6.54 10.44
C LYS A 141 2.95 -7.43 11.51
N PHE A 142 2.97 -7.00 12.77
CA PHE A 142 3.44 -7.84 13.87
C PHE A 142 2.48 -8.98 14.22
N LYS A 143 1.17 -8.81 13.99
CA LYS A 143 0.17 -9.87 14.20
C LYS A 143 0.22 -10.97 13.12
N ASP A 144 0.65 -10.64 11.91
CA ASP A 144 0.73 -11.61 10.79
C ASP A 144 2.03 -12.45 10.80
N ASP A 145 3.09 -12.02 11.51
CA ASP A 145 4.35 -12.79 11.66
C ASP A 145 4.32 -13.69 12.91
N VAL A 146 3.55 -14.78 12.85
CA VAL A 146 3.56 -15.87 13.85
C VAL A 146 4.99 -16.41 14.11
N SER A 147 5.88 -16.27 13.13
CA SER A 147 7.31 -16.62 13.23
C SER A 147 8.06 -15.78 14.28
N LEU A 148 7.80 -14.48 14.37
CA LEU A 148 8.47 -13.58 15.30
C LEU A 148 8.02 -13.81 16.75
N MET A 149 6.73 -14.14 16.94
CA MET A 149 6.21 -14.47 18.26
C MET A 149 6.82 -15.77 18.79
N ILE A 150 7.02 -16.77 17.91
CA ILE A 150 7.72 -18.02 18.25
C ILE A 150 9.19 -17.73 18.60
N CYS A 151 9.91 -16.93 17.79
CA CYS A 151 11.30 -16.57 18.09
C CYS A 151 11.45 -15.81 19.42
N PHE A 152 10.51 -14.91 19.75
CA PHE A 152 10.53 -14.19 21.02
C PHE A 152 10.24 -15.12 22.21
N TYR A 153 9.33 -16.09 22.05
CA TYR A 153 9.07 -17.12 23.05
C TYR A 153 10.30 -18.01 23.28
N TYR A 154 10.97 -18.45 22.22
CA TYR A 154 12.21 -19.23 22.35
C TYR A 154 13.35 -18.42 22.99
N PHE A 155 13.47 -17.14 22.67
CA PHE A 155 14.50 -16.28 23.26
C PHE A 155 14.26 -16.04 24.76
N VAL A 156 13.02 -15.73 25.15
CA VAL A 156 12.65 -15.55 26.57
C VAL A 156 12.76 -16.87 27.34
N PHE A 157 12.33 -17.98 26.76
CA PHE A 157 12.47 -19.31 27.37
C PHE A 157 13.95 -19.71 27.57
N MET A 158 14.80 -19.45 26.57
CA MET A 158 16.23 -19.76 26.66
C MET A 158 16.96 -18.87 27.68
N LEU A 159 16.54 -17.61 27.85
CA LEU A 159 17.09 -16.71 28.87
C LEU A 159 16.69 -17.13 30.30
N MET A 160 15.48 -17.67 30.48
CA MET A 160 15.01 -18.16 31.79
C MET A 160 15.57 -19.53 32.18
N SER A 161 16.10 -20.33 31.24
CA SER A 161 16.82 -21.58 31.55
C SER A 161 18.31 -21.39 31.87
N HIS A 162 18.80 -20.15 31.89
CA HIS A 162 20.19 -19.82 32.26
C HIS A 162 20.30 -18.98 33.54
N PHE A 163 19.19 -18.80 34.25
CA PHE A 163 19.13 -18.33 35.63
C PHE A 163 18.63 -19.47 36.52
#